data_AF-A0AAW0G9A4-F1
#
_entry.id   AF-A0AAW0G9A4-F1
#
_cell.length_a   1.000
_cell.length_b   1.000
_cell.length_c   1.000
_cell.angle_alpha   90.00
_cell.angle_beta   90.00
_cell.angle_gamma   90.00
#
_symmetry.space_group_name_H-M   'P 1'
#
loop_
_entity.id
_entity.type
_entity.pdbx_description
1 polymer ?
#
loop_
_entity_poly.entity_id
_entity_poly.type
_entity_poly.pdbx_seq_one_letter_code
_entity_poly.pdbx_strand_id
1 'polypeptide(L)'
;MQNSYLHQPASHRVLFCDELLRRILDHLYEVDEESSGLDWECKDTLASLAITCRSISEPALDVLWRFISDSEAFDTFLQATNILPDSHKLNVSVFSSDFKAILDLYNKNKPLHSGDLKKYFHRIHGLHVSTSLWTEPLSQALQTQSQPVFPRLTKLVLCVESKLSGMDSILIPTLRSLSIKVSTTVDISPSDLVRTFVYRTPNLNSLHLEWLNDNTQHSAETRKVLCMIVNLPELRHLSMNLDILKCPEFLPTLSCLRHLEILSLTAPIVDRTKPPWVFVPCHAFPTLHTLHLEYPIRMVHAFLSALRGAKISSLHITIQEPFLPSEQFALARSITSNFASTIESVALQVSEGSGFFSILGDFRTVLPQSITPLISAHLTELHLEYMNADDVTDSLCKSMSEAWPRLRSLDIMADRDVPQPPAHMVTLTGLKWFALGCPEIDEISMQVNGLGTHWENEIDAALEIKASRLTLLNLQGSSVDSPLSVAKYLRWCFPLLRNVRFPKINLIETRDLKIVHAFREVCSLLADSKII
;
A
#
# COMPACT_ATOMS: atom_id res chain seq x y z
N MET A 1 2.20 -48.26 -28.89
CA MET A 1 2.99 -47.12 -28.39
C MET A 1 2.46 -46.65 -27.04
N GLN A 2 2.45 -47.53 -26.04
CA GLN A 2 2.12 -47.24 -24.64
C GLN A 2 3.06 -48.15 -23.83
N ASN A 3 3.97 -47.55 -23.02
CA ASN A 3 4.69 -48.15 -21.87
C ASN A 3 6.09 -47.58 -21.58
N SER A 4 6.53 -46.48 -22.20
CA SER A 4 7.86 -45.89 -21.88
C SER A 4 7.85 -44.78 -20.80
N TYR A 5 6.72 -44.48 -20.13
CA TYR A 5 6.61 -43.34 -19.21
C TYR A 5 6.84 -43.66 -17.71
N LEU A 6 7.10 -44.93 -17.34
CA LEU A 6 7.10 -45.34 -15.93
C LEU A 6 8.41 -45.12 -15.15
N HIS A 7 9.47 -44.57 -15.75
CA HIS A 7 10.76 -44.38 -15.08
C HIS A 7 11.32 -42.94 -15.08
N GLN A 8 10.48 -41.91 -15.26
CA GLN A 8 10.95 -40.54 -14.98
C GLN A 8 11.02 -40.29 -13.45
N PRO A 9 12.12 -39.70 -12.93
CA PRO A 9 12.26 -39.35 -11.52
C PRO A 9 11.10 -38.48 -11.04
N ALA A 10 10.63 -38.71 -9.81
CA ALA A 10 9.47 -38.00 -9.23
C ALA A 10 9.62 -36.46 -9.23
N SER A 11 10.85 -35.95 -9.17
CA SER A 11 11.16 -34.51 -9.25
C SER A 11 10.71 -33.86 -10.57
N HIS A 12 10.66 -34.60 -11.68
CA HIS A 12 10.18 -34.07 -12.96
C HIS A 12 8.66 -33.96 -13.03
N ARG A 13 7.90 -34.68 -12.20
CA ARG A 13 6.42 -34.66 -12.23
C ARG A 13 5.83 -33.32 -11.82
N VAL A 14 6.50 -32.60 -10.92
CA VAL A 14 6.07 -31.27 -10.47
C VAL A 14 6.11 -30.27 -11.62
N LEU A 15 7.13 -30.35 -12.49
CA LEU A 15 7.25 -29.48 -13.68
C LEU A 15 6.19 -29.76 -14.76
N PHE A 16 5.45 -30.87 -14.66
CA PHE A 16 4.31 -31.16 -15.53
C PHE A 16 2.96 -30.71 -14.94
N CYS A 17 2.94 -30.24 -13.68
CA CYS A 17 1.76 -29.61 -13.10
C CYS A 17 1.75 -28.13 -13.46
N ASP A 18 0.99 -27.78 -14.50
CA ASP A 18 0.90 -26.41 -15.03
C ASP A 18 0.52 -25.38 -13.94
N GLU A 19 -0.37 -25.74 -13.02
CA GLU A 19 -0.77 -24.87 -11.91
C GLU A 19 0.39 -24.56 -10.95
N LEU A 20 1.14 -25.58 -10.53
CA LEU A 20 2.28 -25.39 -9.62
C LEU A 20 3.40 -24.62 -10.31
N LEU A 21 3.66 -24.91 -11.58
CA LEU A 21 4.66 -24.19 -12.36
C LEU A 21 4.28 -22.72 -12.52
N ARG A 22 3.01 -22.41 -12.85
CA ARG A 22 2.50 -21.04 -12.90
C ARG A 22 2.67 -20.32 -11.57
N ARG A 23 2.36 -20.95 -10.43
CA ARG A 23 2.58 -20.35 -9.10
C ARG A 23 4.05 -20.04 -8.82
N ILE A 24 4.96 -20.96 -9.19
CA ILE A 24 6.40 -20.73 -9.04
C ILE A 24 6.85 -19.53 -9.89
N LEU A 25 6.39 -19.46 -11.15
CA LEU A 25 6.72 -18.37 -12.06
C LEU A 25 6.08 -17.04 -11.62
N ASP A 26 4.84 -17.08 -11.12
CA ASP A 26 4.13 -15.92 -10.57
C ASP A 26 4.88 -15.36 -9.36
N HIS A 27 5.44 -16.21 -8.49
CA HIS A 27 6.29 -15.73 -7.38
C HIS A 27 7.60 -15.08 -7.82
N LEU A 28 8.11 -15.41 -9.02
CA LEU A 28 9.21 -14.63 -9.59
C LEU A 28 8.74 -13.24 -10.02
N TYR A 29 7.45 -13.07 -10.33
CA TYR A 29 6.89 -11.80 -10.78
C TYR A 29 6.33 -10.93 -9.64
N GLU A 30 5.84 -11.52 -8.56
CA GLU A 30 5.18 -10.87 -7.41
C GLU A 30 6.12 -10.04 -6.50
N VAL A 31 7.32 -9.67 -6.94
CA VAL A 31 8.17 -8.76 -6.15
C VAL A 31 7.48 -7.39 -6.09
N ASP A 32 7.03 -7.03 -4.89
CA ASP A 32 6.04 -5.98 -4.54
C ASP A 32 5.96 -4.80 -5.52
N GLU A 33 4.75 -4.42 -5.95
CA GLU A 33 4.49 -3.23 -6.80
C GLU A 33 5.02 -1.92 -6.18
N GLU A 34 5.27 -1.91 -4.86
CA GLU A 34 5.87 -0.78 -4.14
C GLU A 34 7.41 -0.75 -4.20
N SER A 35 8.06 -1.85 -4.61
CA SER A 35 9.51 -1.98 -4.70
C SER A 35 10.03 -1.57 -6.08
N SER A 36 10.08 -0.25 -6.31
CA SER A 36 10.39 0.42 -7.58
C SER A 36 11.76 0.14 -8.25
N GLY A 37 12.53 -0.88 -7.84
CA GLY A 37 13.89 -1.14 -8.34
C GLY A 37 14.33 -2.59 -8.56
N LEU A 38 13.55 -3.60 -8.19
CA LEU A 38 13.95 -5.03 -8.27
C LEU A 38 13.25 -5.84 -9.38
N ASP A 39 12.38 -5.21 -10.18
CA ASP A 39 11.55 -5.88 -11.19
C ASP A 39 12.39 -6.51 -12.35
N TRP A 40 13.58 -5.98 -12.63
CA TRP A 40 14.36 -6.36 -13.82
C TRP A 40 15.02 -7.76 -13.72
N GLU A 41 15.57 -8.15 -12.57
CA GLU A 41 16.21 -9.47 -12.38
C GLU A 41 15.21 -10.63 -12.59
N CYS A 42 13.95 -10.37 -12.25
CA CYS A 42 12.85 -11.31 -12.35
C CYS A 42 12.46 -11.59 -13.81
N LYS A 43 12.37 -10.54 -14.63
CA LYS A 43 12.03 -10.65 -16.07
C LYS A 43 13.12 -11.38 -16.86
N ASP A 44 14.39 -11.13 -16.55
CA ASP A 44 15.51 -11.86 -17.17
C ASP A 44 15.48 -13.36 -16.85
N THR A 45 15.12 -13.68 -15.62
CA THR A 45 14.93 -15.07 -15.17
C THR A 45 13.77 -15.72 -15.91
N LEU A 46 12.62 -15.04 -16.03
CA LEU A 46 11.45 -15.53 -16.78
C LEU A 46 11.74 -15.71 -18.28
N ALA A 47 12.45 -14.76 -18.89
CA ALA A 47 12.86 -14.84 -20.29
C ALA A 47 13.83 -16.00 -20.52
N SER A 48 14.77 -16.22 -19.60
CA SER A 48 15.67 -17.37 -19.62
C SER A 48 14.89 -18.68 -19.49
N LEU A 49 13.93 -18.77 -18.56
CA LEU A 49 13.06 -19.93 -18.40
C LEU A 49 12.22 -20.20 -19.66
N ALA A 50 11.71 -19.15 -20.31
CA ALA A 50 10.93 -19.26 -21.53
C ALA A 50 11.68 -19.92 -22.69
N ILE A 51 13.01 -19.84 -22.72
CA ILE A 51 13.85 -20.46 -23.76
C ILE A 51 14.46 -21.80 -23.36
N THR A 52 14.28 -22.27 -22.12
CA THR A 52 14.91 -23.53 -21.65
C THR A 52 14.33 -24.79 -22.28
N CYS A 53 13.00 -25.00 -22.16
CA CYS A 53 12.32 -26.18 -22.69
C CYS A 53 10.85 -25.89 -23.01
N ARG A 54 10.24 -26.69 -23.89
CA ARG A 54 8.87 -26.48 -24.38
C ARG A 54 7.81 -26.48 -23.27
N SER A 55 7.98 -27.32 -22.25
CA SER A 55 7.02 -27.43 -21.14
C SER A 55 6.99 -26.18 -20.25
N ILE A 56 8.14 -25.50 -20.09
CA ILE A 56 8.26 -24.28 -19.29
C ILE A 56 8.02 -23.02 -20.14
N SER A 57 8.29 -23.11 -21.45
CA SER A 57 8.23 -21.99 -22.38
C SER A 57 6.88 -21.26 -22.33
N GLU A 58 5.78 -22.00 -22.47
CA GLU A 58 4.45 -21.42 -22.55
C GLU A 58 4.00 -20.74 -21.23
N PRO A 59 4.10 -21.38 -20.06
CA PRO A 59 3.81 -20.72 -18.78
C PRO A 59 4.73 -19.54 -18.48
N ALA A 60 6.03 -19.66 -18.77
CA ALA A 60 6.98 -18.56 -18.56
C ALA A 60 6.65 -17.36 -19.44
N LEU A 61 6.22 -17.58 -20.70
CA LEU A 61 5.75 -16.51 -21.57
C LEU A 61 4.43 -15.92 -21.12
N ASP A 62 3.51 -16.72 -20.60
CA ASP A 62 2.26 -16.22 -20.00
C ASP A 62 2.54 -15.26 -18.85
N VAL A 63 3.53 -15.54 -18.00
CA VAL A 63 3.92 -14.66 -16.89
C VAL A 63 4.73 -13.46 -17.37
N LEU A 64 5.74 -13.68 -18.22
CA LEU A 64 6.61 -12.63 -18.76
C LEU A 64 5.82 -11.53 -19.48
N TRP A 65 4.83 -11.91 -20.28
CA TRP A 65 4.00 -10.98 -21.05
C TRP A 65 2.74 -10.53 -20.30
N ARG A 66 2.52 -10.99 -19.05
CA ARG A 66 1.28 -10.72 -18.31
C ARG A 66 1.05 -9.24 -18.09
N PHE A 67 2.09 -8.50 -17.70
CA PHE A 67 2.00 -7.09 -17.38
C PHE A 67 3.18 -6.32 -17.98
N ILE A 68 2.86 -5.28 -18.75
CA ILE A 68 3.86 -4.37 -19.34
C ILE A 68 3.79 -3.07 -18.54
N SER A 69 4.76 -2.88 -17.66
CA SER A 69 4.85 -1.75 -16.71
C SER A 69 5.63 -0.54 -17.23
N ASP A 70 6.52 -0.78 -18.18
CA ASP A 70 7.47 0.20 -18.69
C ASP A 70 6.92 0.85 -19.96
N SER A 71 6.84 2.17 -19.94
CA SER A 71 6.42 2.99 -21.08
C SER A 71 7.32 2.77 -22.29
N GLU A 72 8.63 2.62 -22.10
CA GLU A 72 9.59 2.36 -23.19
C GLU A 72 9.40 0.96 -23.78
N ALA A 73 9.13 -0.04 -22.94
CA ALA A 73 8.81 -1.40 -23.38
C ALA A 73 7.53 -1.44 -24.21
N PHE A 74 6.49 -0.68 -23.82
CA PHE A 74 5.26 -0.58 -24.59
C PHE A 74 5.47 0.03 -25.98
N ASP A 75 6.23 1.13 -26.07
CA ASP A 75 6.60 1.75 -27.34
C ASP A 75 7.37 0.78 -28.24
N THR A 76 8.36 0.12 -27.66
CA THR A 76 9.17 -0.89 -28.36
C THR A 76 8.29 -1.99 -28.91
N PHE A 77 7.35 -2.48 -28.10
CA PHE A 77 6.42 -3.52 -28.48
C PHE A 77 5.50 -3.10 -29.63
N LEU A 78 4.95 -1.88 -29.60
CA LEU A 78 4.12 -1.35 -30.68
C LEU A 78 4.89 -1.16 -31.99
N GLN A 79 6.13 -0.69 -31.90
CA GLN A 79 7.00 -0.55 -33.08
C GLN A 79 7.34 -1.91 -33.67
N ALA A 80 7.69 -2.87 -32.83
CA ALA A 80 8.05 -4.21 -33.25
C ALA A 80 6.86 -4.98 -33.84
N THR A 81 5.61 -4.61 -33.53
CA THR A 81 4.41 -5.26 -34.08
C THR A 81 3.95 -4.71 -35.44
N ASN A 82 4.68 -3.73 -36.01
CA ASN A 82 4.30 -2.98 -37.20
C ASN A 82 2.88 -2.37 -37.08
N ILE A 83 2.43 -2.02 -35.88
CA ILE A 83 1.19 -1.26 -35.70
C ILE A 83 1.41 0.19 -36.19
N LEU A 84 2.61 0.72 -35.97
CA LEU A 84 2.99 2.06 -36.42
C LEU A 84 3.47 2.07 -37.88
N PRO A 85 3.12 3.11 -38.68
CA PRO A 85 3.66 3.30 -40.03
C PRO A 85 5.19 3.42 -40.03
N ASP A 86 5.85 3.00 -41.11
CA ASP A 86 7.32 3.04 -41.25
C ASP A 86 7.91 4.45 -41.06
N SER A 87 7.17 5.50 -41.40
CA SER A 87 7.56 6.90 -41.22
C SER A 87 7.68 7.35 -39.77
N HIS A 88 7.19 6.55 -38.82
CA HIS A 88 7.16 6.84 -37.39
C HIS A 88 7.89 5.79 -36.55
N LYS A 89 8.70 4.93 -37.18
CA LYS A 89 9.66 4.10 -36.44
C LYS A 89 10.63 5.04 -35.75
N LEU A 90 10.49 5.17 -34.44
CA LEU A 90 11.44 5.90 -33.62
C LEU A 90 12.82 5.29 -33.86
N ASN A 91 13.87 6.12 -33.82
CA ASN A 91 15.24 5.64 -33.95
C ASN A 91 15.63 5.01 -32.60
N VAL A 92 15.05 3.84 -32.30
CA VAL A 92 15.18 3.13 -31.01
C VAL A 92 16.56 2.49 -30.92
N SER A 93 17.55 3.34 -30.70
CA SER A 93 18.89 2.92 -30.28
C SER A 93 18.97 2.68 -28.77
N VAL A 94 17.89 2.99 -28.05
CA VAL A 94 17.74 2.81 -26.60
C VAL A 94 16.45 2.02 -26.37
N PHE A 95 16.55 0.70 -26.53
CA PHE A 95 15.56 -0.18 -25.90
C PHE A 95 15.81 -0.15 -24.40
N SER A 96 14.75 -0.13 -23.58
CA SER A 96 14.94 -0.43 -22.16
C SER A 96 15.65 -1.79 -22.04
N SER A 97 16.57 -1.88 -21.07
CA SER A 97 17.38 -3.08 -20.84
C SER A 97 16.52 -4.35 -20.82
N ASP A 98 15.32 -4.23 -20.24
CA ASP A 98 14.38 -5.31 -19.95
C ASP A 98 13.82 -5.91 -21.24
N PHE A 99 13.27 -5.06 -22.13
CA PHE A 99 12.69 -5.54 -23.38
C PHE A 99 13.77 -5.97 -24.37
N LYS A 100 14.94 -5.33 -24.31
CA LYS A 100 16.10 -5.69 -25.11
C LYS A 100 16.60 -7.08 -24.76
N ALA A 101 16.71 -7.44 -23.48
CA ALA A 101 17.14 -8.78 -23.07
C ALA A 101 16.21 -9.87 -23.60
N ILE A 102 14.89 -9.64 -23.53
CA ILE A 102 13.87 -10.54 -24.09
C ILE A 102 14.05 -10.67 -25.61
N LEU A 103 14.11 -9.53 -26.33
CA LEU A 103 14.31 -9.53 -27.78
C LEU A 103 15.64 -10.17 -28.18
N ASP A 104 16.72 -9.91 -27.46
CA ASP A 104 18.06 -10.44 -27.75
C ASP A 104 18.12 -11.95 -27.50
N LEU A 105 17.48 -12.46 -26.45
CA LEU A 105 17.35 -13.90 -26.18
C LEU A 105 16.58 -14.61 -27.31
N TYR A 106 15.54 -13.98 -27.84
CA TYR A 106 14.80 -14.52 -28.97
C TYR A 106 15.56 -14.39 -30.30
N ASN A 107 16.15 -13.23 -30.57
CA ASN A 107 16.88 -12.93 -31.81
C ASN A 107 18.12 -13.81 -31.98
N LYS A 108 18.77 -14.23 -30.90
CA LYS A 108 19.86 -15.21 -30.93
C LYS A 108 19.46 -16.55 -31.57
N ASN A 109 18.17 -16.92 -31.50
CA ASN A 109 17.68 -18.21 -31.99
C ASN A 109 16.91 -18.09 -33.33
N LYS A 110 16.24 -16.95 -33.57
CA LYS A 110 15.54 -16.65 -34.83
C LYS A 110 15.24 -15.15 -34.92
N PRO A 111 15.50 -14.45 -36.05
CA PRO A 111 15.10 -13.06 -36.19
C PRO A 111 13.58 -12.95 -36.04
N LEU A 112 13.11 -12.15 -35.08
CA LEU A 112 11.67 -11.89 -34.93
C LEU A 112 11.16 -11.14 -36.16
N HIS A 113 10.16 -11.70 -36.84
CA HIS A 113 9.37 -10.90 -37.77
C HIS A 113 8.33 -10.10 -36.98
N SER A 114 8.04 -8.89 -37.43
CA SER A 114 7.12 -7.98 -36.74
C SER A 114 5.70 -8.53 -36.57
N GLY A 115 5.27 -9.43 -37.44
CA GLY A 115 3.98 -10.14 -37.29
C GLY A 115 3.96 -11.13 -36.13
N ASP A 116 5.12 -11.63 -35.69
CA ASP A 116 5.20 -12.69 -34.68
C ASP A 116 4.85 -12.21 -33.28
N LEU A 117 4.98 -10.90 -32.98
CA LEU A 117 4.66 -10.38 -31.64
C LEU A 117 3.15 -10.28 -31.38
N LYS A 118 2.33 -10.14 -32.43
CA LYS A 118 0.86 -10.12 -32.30
C LYS A 118 0.33 -11.39 -31.63
N LYS A 119 1.03 -12.51 -31.78
CA LYS A 119 0.64 -13.76 -31.12
C LYS A 119 0.75 -13.69 -29.59
N TYR A 120 1.45 -12.71 -29.02
CA TYR A 120 1.55 -12.55 -27.56
C TYR A 120 0.50 -11.60 -26.99
N PHE A 121 -0.29 -10.91 -27.82
CA PHE A 121 -1.27 -9.91 -27.37
C PHE A 121 -2.32 -10.49 -26.42
N HIS A 122 -2.69 -11.76 -26.63
CA HIS A 122 -3.63 -12.46 -25.77
C HIS A 122 -3.07 -12.83 -24.39
N ARG A 123 -1.76 -12.67 -24.15
CA ARG A 123 -1.11 -12.92 -22.86
C ARG A 123 -1.04 -11.68 -21.99
N ILE A 124 -1.22 -10.49 -22.58
CA ILE A 124 -1.20 -9.22 -21.87
C ILE A 124 -2.51 -9.06 -21.12
N HIS A 125 -2.40 -9.13 -19.79
CA HIS A 125 -3.52 -8.99 -18.85
C HIS A 125 -3.46 -7.65 -18.12
N GLY A 126 -2.31 -6.99 -18.08
CA GLY A 126 -2.28 -5.60 -17.68
C GLY A 126 -1.23 -4.75 -18.38
N LEU A 127 -1.48 -3.45 -18.36
CA LEU A 127 -0.76 -2.49 -19.16
C LEU A 127 -0.61 -1.19 -18.38
N HIS A 128 0.60 -0.64 -18.34
CA HIS A 128 0.88 0.72 -17.87
C HIS A 128 1.33 1.57 -19.05
N VAL A 129 0.62 2.66 -19.30
CA VAL A 129 0.85 3.53 -20.45
C VAL A 129 0.88 4.98 -20.01
N SER A 130 1.88 5.73 -20.48
CA SER A 130 1.80 7.19 -20.52
C SER A 130 1.26 7.69 -21.85
N THR A 131 0.34 8.66 -21.82
CA THR A 131 -0.29 9.19 -23.02
C THR A 131 0.64 10.13 -23.80
N SER A 132 1.78 10.52 -23.25
CA SER A 132 2.84 11.16 -24.05
C SER A 132 3.32 10.27 -25.19
N LEU A 133 3.15 8.95 -25.07
CA LEU A 133 3.40 7.97 -26.12
C LEU A 133 2.24 7.83 -27.11
N TRP A 134 1.07 8.37 -26.77
CA TRP A 134 -0.14 8.32 -27.58
C TRP A 134 -0.09 9.35 -28.71
N THR A 135 0.71 9.04 -29.73
CA THR A 135 0.76 9.85 -30.94
C THR A 135 -0.50 9.64 -31.78
N GLU A 136 -0.93 10.67 -32.52
CA GLU A 136 -2.07 10.56 -33.46
C GLU A 136 -1.97 9.36 -34.42
N PRO A 137 -0.79 9.03 -35.00
CA PRO A 137 -0.63 7.81 -35.81
C PRO A 137 -0.94 6.53 -35.05
N LEU A 138 -0.55 6.44 -33.76
CA LEU A 138 -0.89 5.29 -32.92
C LEU A 138 -2.40 5.21 -32.70
N SER A 139 -3.04 6.33 -32.35
CA SER A 139 -4.49 6.42 -32.18
C SER A 139 -5.23 5.93 -33.42
N GLN A 140 -4.82 6.39 -34.60
CA GLN A 140 -5.40 5.96 -35.87
C GLN A 140 -5.15 4.47 -36.13
N ALA A 141 -3.92 3.99 -35.93
CA ALA A 141 -3.59 2.57 -36.13
C ALA A 141 -4.42 1.65 -35.22
N LEU A 142 -4.61 2.02 -33.96
CA LEU A 142 -5.44 1.28 -33.02
C LEU A 142 -6.93 1.35 -33.39
N GLN A 143 -7.43 2.50 -33.86
CA GLN A 143 -8.81 2.65 -34.33
C GLN A 143 -9.11 1.84 -35.61
N THR A 144 -8.10 1.58 -36.45
CA THR A 144 -8.29 0.72 -37.65
C THR A 144 -8.43 -0.77 -37.32
N GLN A 145 -8.11 -1.19 -36.10
CA GLN A 145 -8.26 -2.60 -35.71
C GLN A 145 -9.74 -2.91 -35.46
N SER A 146 -10.26 -3.96 -36.10
CA SER A 146 -11.63 -4.44 -35.90
C SER A 146 -11.82 -5.19 -34.58
N GLN A 147 -10.73 -5.60 -33.94
CA GLN A 147 -10.72 -6.31 -32.67
C GLN A 147 -9.88 -5.56 -31.64
N PRO A 148 -10.22 -5.68 -30.34
CA PRO A 148 -9.37 -5.22 -29.26
C PRO A 148 -7.93 -5.70 -29.44
N VAL A 149 -6.97 -4.78 -29.33
CA VAL A 149 -5.55 -5.11 -29.44
C VAL A 149 -5.13 -6.07 -28.33
N PHE A 150 -5.66 -5.87 -27.12
CA PHE A 150 -5.38 -6.69 -25.95
C PHE A 150 -6.65 -7.37 -25.46
N PRO A 151 -7.14 -8.43 -26.11
CA PRO A 151 -8.48 -8.98 -25.85
C PRO A 151 -8.66 -9.59 -24.44
N ARG A 152 -7.58 -9.76 -23.68
CA ARG A 152 -7.59 -10.25 -22.28
C ARG A 152 -7.14 -9.21 -21.27
N LEU A 153 -7.09 -7.93 -21.64
CA LEU A 153 -6.68 -6.88 -20.72
C LEU A 153 -7.68 -6.78 -19.54
N THR A 154 -7.14 -6.87 -18.33
CA THR A 154 -7.89 -6.82 -17.06
C THR A 154 -7.43 -5.69 -16.14
N LYS A 155 -6.17 -5.24 -16.21
CA LYS A 155 -5.62 -4.12 -15.45
C LYS A 155 -5.05 -3.07 -16.41
N LEU A 156 -5.41 -1.80 -16.23
CA LEU A 156 -4.88 -0.71 -17.05
C LEU A 156 -4.49 0.45 -16.15
N VAL A 157 -3.25 0.89 -16.23
CA VAL A 157 -2.72 2.08 -15.57
C VAL A 157 -2.42 3.11 -16.65
N LEU A 158 -3.02 4.29 -16.56
CA LEU A 158 -2.92 5.36 -17.55
C LEU A 158 -2.35 6.60 -16.89
N CYS A 159 -1.23 7.10 -17.39
CA CYS A 159 -0.66 8.39 -17.04
C CYS A 159 -1.01 9.38 -18.16
N VAL A 160 -2.00 10.22 -17.94
CA VAL A 160 -2.53 11.18 -18.92
C VAL A 160 -1.73 12.48 -18.86
N GLU A 161 -0.85 12.66 -19.83
CA GLU A 161 0.01 13.84 -20.03
C GLU A 161 -0.40 14.67 -21.27
N SER A 162 -1.36 14.17 -22.06
CA SER A 162 -1.76 14.73 -23.35
C SER A 162 -3.22 14.40 -23.70
N LYS A 163 -3.68 14.83 -24.89
CA LYS A 163 -5.04 14.53 -25.37
C LYS A 163 -5.26 13.03 -25.57
N LEU A 164 -6.43 12.55 -25.16
CA LEU A 164 -6.81 11.13 -25.16
C LEU A 164 -7.49 10.66 -26.46
N SER A 165 -6.88 10.92 -27.62
CA SER A 165 -7.41 10.36 -28.87
C SER A 165 -7.17 8.84 -28.93
N GLY A 166 -8.13 8.05 -29.42
CA GLY A 166 -7.92 6.60 -29.66
C GLY A 166 -8.00 5.65 -28.45
N MET A 167 -8.26 6.15 -27.24
CA MET A 167 -8.38 5.32 -26.02
C MET A 167 -9.48 4.25 -26.08
N ASP A 168 -10.53 4.49 -26.87
CA ASP A 168 -11.64 3.55 -27.08
C ASP A 168 -11.19 2.14 -27.48
N SER A 169 -10.02 2.02 -28.10
CA SER A 169 -9.46 0.73 -28.56
C SER A 169 -8.92 -0.16 -27.44
N ILE A 170 -8.62 0.42 -26.27
CA ILE A 170 -8.01 -0.27 -25.12
C ILE A 170 -8.97 -0.36 -23.94
N LEU A 171 -9.92 0.56 -23.86
CA LEU A 171 -11.04 0.46 -22.94
C LEU A 171 -12.00 -0.64 -23.40
N ILE A 172 -11.83 -1.83 -22.83
CA ILE A 172 -12.54 -3.03 -23.28
C ILE A 172 -13.35 -3.67 -22.15
N PRO A 173 -14.43 -4.41 -22.44
CA PRO A 173 -15.32 -4.95 -21.42
C PRO A 173 -14.70 -5.98 -20.46
N THR A 174 -13.51 -6.51 -20.78
CA THR A 174 -12.77 -7.42 -19.89
C THR A 174 -12.01 -6.70 -18.79
N LEU A 175 -11.88 -5.37 -18.89
CA LEU A 175 -11.16 -4.57 -17.91
C LEU A 175 -11.85 -4.63 -16.54
N ARG A 176 -11.07 -4.91 -15.50
CA ARG A 176 -11.51 -5.02 -14.11
C ARG A 176 -10.91 -3.93 -13.25
N SER A 177 -9.63 -3.64 -13.43
CA SER A 177 -8.91 -2.58 -12.73
C SER A 177 -8.48 -1.48 -13.69
N LEU A 178 -8.80 -0.23 -13.34
CA LEU A 178 -8.42 0.96 -14.09
C LEU A 178 -7.84 1.99 -13.12
N SER A 179 -6.62 2.41 -13.37
CA SER A 179 -5.93 3.49 -12.65
C SER A 179 -5.64 4.60 -13.63
N ILE A 180 -6.08 5.82 -13.35
CA ILE A 180 -5.85 6.99 -14.20
C ILE A 180 -5.16 8.06 -13.37
N LYS A 181 -4.00 8.50 -13.83
CA LYS A 181 -3.22 9.60 -13.26
C LYS A 181 -3.19 10.73 -14.27
N VAL A 182 -3.85 11.84 -14.02
CA VAL A 182 -3.95 12.99 -14.93
C VAL A 182 -2.99 14.08 -14.49
N SER A 183 -2.06 14.43 -15.37
CA SER A 183 -1.08 15.49 -15.17
C SER A 183 -1.72 16.88 -15.27
N THR A 184 -1.06 17.88 -14.69
CA THR A 184 -1.57 19.25 -14.50
C THR A 184 -1.73 20.05 -15.79
N THR A 185 -1.08 19.65 -16.87
CA THR A 185 -0.98 20.41 -18.12
C THR A 185 -2.12 20.13 -19.10
N VAL A 186 -2.97 19.15 -18.81
CA VAL A 186 -3.90 18.60 -19.79
C VAL A 186 -5.29 19.23 -19.67
N ASP A 187 -5.74 19.90 -20.74
CA ASP A 187 -7.10 20.43 -20.87
C ASP A 187 -8.08 19.30 -21.27
N ILE A 188 -8.35 18.40 -20.32
CA ILE A 188 -9.37 17.35 -20.45
C ILE A 188 -10.35 17.47 -19.30
N SER A 189 -11.62 17.54 -19.65
CA SER A 189 -12.71 17.44 -18.69
C SER A 189 -12.69 16.07 -17.99
N PRO A 190 -12.55 16.01 -16.65
CA PRO A 190 -12.61 14.75 -15.90
C PRO A 190 -13.88 13.94 -16.20
N SER A 191 -15.02 14.60 -16.40
CA SER A 191 -16.28 13.92 -16.68
C SER A 191 -16.30 13.27 -18.07
N ASP A 192 -15.64 13.84 -19.08
CA ASP A 192 -15.58 13.22 -20.41
C ASP A 192 -14.74 11.94 -20.40
N LEU A 193 -13.63 11.95 -19.67
CA LEU A 193 -12.80 10.77 -19.48
C LEU A 193 -13.57 9.67 -18.73
N VAL A 194 -14.21 10.04 -17.62
CA VAL A 194 -15.00 9.11 -16.80
C VAL A 194 -16.17 8.53 -17.56
N ARG A 195 -16.90 9.35 -18.32
CA ARG A 195 -17.99 8.91 -19.18
C ARG A 195 -17.52 7.83 -20.17
N THR A 196 -16.34 8.03 -20.75
CA THR A 196 -15.79 7.11 -21.76
C THR A 196 -15.54 5.73 -21.16
N PHE A 197 -14.83 5.63 -20.02
CA PHE A 197 -14.55 4.31 -19.45
C PHE A 197 -15.77 3.67 -18.77
N VAL A 198 -16.68 4.45 -18.16
CA VAL A 198 -17.90 3.88 -17.56
C VAL A 198 -18.73 3.17 -18.64
N TYR A 199 -18.83 3.77 -19.83
CA TYR A 199 -19.54 3.17 -20.96
C TYR A 199 -18.85 1.92 -21.53
N ARG A 200 -17.51 1.96 -21.64
CA ARG A 200 -16.72 0.90 -22.29
C ARG A 200 -16.37 -0.28 -21.37
N THR A 201 -16.31 -0.02 -20.06
CA THR A 201 -15.81 -0.95 -19.04
C THR A 201 -16.84 -1.13 -17.91
N PRO A 202 -18.08 -1.56 -18.20
CA PRO A 202 -19.16 -1.67 -17.20
C PRO A 202 -18.87 -2.68 -16.08
N ASN A 203 -17.86 -3.51 -16.29
CA ASN A 203 -17.44 -4.66 -15.49
C ASN A 203 -16.31 -4.34 -14.50
N LEU A 204 -15.99 -3.05 -14.34
CA LEU A 204 -14.89 -2.56 -13.53
C LEU A 204 -15.14 -2.85 -12.04
N ASN A 205 -14.18 -3.49 -11.38
CA ASN A 205 -14.20 -3.78 -9.95
C ASN A 205 -13.29 -2.84 -9.14
N SER A 206 -12.30 -2.22 -9.77
CA SER A 206 -11.33 -1.34 -9.13
C SER A 206 -11.10 -0.11 -9.98
N LEU A 207 -11.28 1.06 -9.40
CA LEU A 207 -11.09 2.36 -10.05
C LEU A 207 -10.22 3.25 -9.17
N HIS A 208 -9.06 3.65 -9.68
CA HIS A 208 -8.19 4.64 -9.05
C HIS A 208 -8.09 5.86 -9.94
N LEU A 209 -8.36 7.05 -9.39
CA LEU A 209 -8.35 8.30 -10.14
C LEU A 209 -7.55 9.36 -9.39
N GLU A 210 -6.43 9.77 -9.97
CA GLU A 210 -5.50 10.74 -9.41
C GLU A 210 -5.37 11.92 -10.38
N TRP A 211 -5.81 13.10 -9.98
CA TRP A 211 -5.63 14.37 -10.67
C TRP A 211 -4.58 15.19 -9.95
N LEU A 212 -3.44 15.40 -10.60
CA LEU A 212 -2.31 16.11 -10.00
C LEU A 212 -2.51 17.64 -9.97
N ASN A 213 -3.61 18.16 -10.52
CA ASN A 213 -3.82 19.59 -10.70
C ASN A 213 -4.52 20.24 -9.50
N ASP A 214 -3.82 21.18 -8.87
CA ASP A 214 -4.26 21.89 -7.66
C ASP A 214 -5.21 23.07 -7.96
N ASN A 215 -5.49 23.36 -9.24
CA ASN A 215 -6.30 24.52 -9.63
C ASN A 215 -7.82 24.25 -9.49
N THR A 216 -8.26 24.13 -8.24
CA THR A 216 -9.53 24.43 -7.55
C THR A 216 -10.86 24.73 -8.27
N GLN A 217 -11.04 24.72 -9.59
CA GLN A 217 -12.32 25.16 -10.21
C GLN A 217 -13.33 24.05 -10.53
N HIS A 218 -13.08 22.80 -10.15
CA HIS A 218 -13.83 21.65 -10.69
C HIS A 218 -14.99 21.08 -9.83
N SER A 219 -15.68 21.89 -9.01
CA SER A 219 -16.82 21.38 -8.21
C SER A 219 -17.93 20.74 -9.06
N ALA A 220 -18.31 21.41 -10.14
CA ALA A 220 -19.33 20.93 -11.07
C ALA A 220 -18.91 19.62 -11.74
N GLU A 221 -17.62 19.46 -12.05
CA GLU A 221 -17.08 18.26 -12.67
C GLU A 221 -17.02 17.09 -11.67
N THR A 222 -16.67 17.36 -10.41
CA THR A 222 -16.67 16.35 -9.34
C THR A 222 -18.05 15.70 -9.22
N ARG A 223 -19.13 16.49 -9.19
CA ARG A 223 -20.49 15.96 -9.15
C ARG A 223 -20.82 15.11 -10.38
N LYS A 224 -20.46 15.55 -11.58
CA LYS A 224 -20.70 14.78 -12.83
C LYS A 224 -19.95 13.45 -12.81
N VAL A 225 -18.68 13.47 -12.41
CA VAL A 225 -17.84 12.26 -12.27
C VAL A 225 -18.49 11.27 -11.32
N LEU A 226 -18.96 11.71 -10.16
CA LEU A 226 -19.63 10.83 -9.19
C LEU A 226 -20.92 10.22 -9.75
N CYS A 227 -21.76 11.04 -10.40
CA CYS A 227 -22.98 10.55 -11.05
C CYS A 227 -22.69 9.51 -12.15
N MET A 228 -21.49 9.52 -12.74
CA MET A 228 -21.07 8.51 -13.71
C MET A 228 -20.54 7.25 -13.02
N ILE A 229 -19.68 7.39 -12.01
CA ILE A 229 -19.07 6.27 -11.28
C ILE A 229 -20.12 5.37 -10.63
N VAL A 230 -21.22 5.92 -10.12
CA VAL A 230 -22.31 5.12 -9.53
C VAL A 230 -22.99 4.16 -10.52
N ASN A 231 -22.74 4.31 -11.83
CA ASN A 231 -23.23 3.37 -12.86
C ASN A 231 -22.29 2.18 -13.07
N LEU A 232 -21.25 2.00 -12.25
CA LEU A 232 -20.39 0.82 -12.23
C LEU A 232 -20.89 -0.16 -11.16
N PRO A 233 -21.79 -1.10 -11.50
CA PRO A 233 -22.46 -1.93 -10.51
C PRO A 233 -21.52 -2.86 -9.75
N GLU A 234 -20.45 -3.32 -10.40
CA GLU A 234 -19.48 -4.28 -9.84
C GLU A 234 -18.32 -3.61 -9.10
N LEU A 235 -18.37 -2.29 -8.90
CA LEU A 235 -17.25 -1.55 -8.33
C LEU A 235 -17.08 -1.89 -6.84
N ARG A 236 -15.94 -2.46 -6.49
CA ARG A 236 -15.55 -2.87 -5.14
C ARG A 236 -14.51 -1.95 -4.53
N HIS A 237 -13.55 -1.49 -5.32
CA HIS A 237 -12.50 -0.60 -4.87
C HIS A 237 -12.62 0.73 -5.60
N LEU A 238 -12.77 1.81 -4.84
CA LEU A 238 -12.74 3.16 -5.37
C LEU A 238 -11.67 3.96 -4.64
N SER A 239 -10.71 4.48 -5.41
CA SER A 239 -9.71 5.42 -4.93
C SER A 239 -9.78 6.69 -5.76
N MET A 240 -9.85 7.84 -5.12
CA MET A 240 -9.89 9.11 -5.84
C MET A 240 -9.28 10.25 -5.04
N ASN A 241 -8.60 11.17 -5.72
CA ASN A 241 -8.06 12.39 -5.11
C ASN A 241 -8.92 13.64 -5.40
N LEU A 242 -10.25 13.51 -5.32
CA LEU A 242 -11.16 14.60 -5.69
C LEU A 242 -11.39 15.56 -4.51
N ASP A 243 -11.65 16.83 -4.86
CA ASP A 243 -12.10 17.85 -3.91
C ASP A 243 -13.58 17.61 -3.53
N ILE A 244 -13.78 16.60 -2.68
CA ILE A 244 -15.09 16.21 -2.16
C ILE A 244 -15.76 17.33 -1.35
N LEU A 245 -14.99 18.34 -0.92
CA LEU A 245 -15.48 19.46 -0.12
C LEU A 245 -16.57 20.23 -0.85
N LYS A 246 -16.56 20.21 -2.18
CA LYS A 246 -17.51 20.99 -2.98
C LYS A 246 -18.79 20.24 -3.33
N CYS A 247 -18.98 19.00 -2.86
CA CYS A 247 -20.15 18.18 -3.15
C CYS A 247 -20.72 17.53 -1.88
N PRO A 248 -21.68 18.15 -1.18
CA PRO A 248 -22.28 17.56 0.02
C PRO A 248 -23.07 16.27 -0.27
N GLU A 249 -23.51 16.05 -1.51
CA GLU A 249 -24.18 14.84 -1.95
C GLU A 249 -23.22 13.67 -2.26
N PHE A 250 -21.91 13.86 -2.06
CA PHE A 250 -20.87 12.88 -2.35
C PHE A 250 -21.15 11.53 -1.68
N LEU A 251 -21.33 11.53 -0.36
CA LEU A 251 -21.55 10.31 0.43
C LEU A 251 -22.86 9.59 0.06
N PRO A 252 -24.03 10.28 0.01
CA PRO A 252 -25.26 9.66 -0.48
C PRO A 252 -25.13 9.06 -1.89
N THR A 253 -24.42 9.75 -2.79
CA THR A 253 -24.20 9.27 -4.16
C THR A 253 -23.37 7.98 -4.15
N LEU A 254 -22.21 7.97 -3.48
CA LEU A 254 -21.37 6.77 -3.39
C LEU A 254 -22.04 5.61 -2.64
N SER A 255 -22.93 5.87 -1.68
CA SER A 255 -23.65 4.80 -0.97
C SER A 255 -24.54 3.96 -1.89
N CYS A 256 -24.79 4.41 -3.13
CA CYS A 256 -25.46 3.62 -4.16
C CYS A 256 -24.63 2.43 -4.66
N LEU A 257 -23.30 2.45 -4.46
CA LEU A 257 -22.39 1.37 -4.85
C LEU A 257 -22.46 0.21 -3.85
N ARG A 258 -23.40 -0.71 -4.09
CA ARG A 258 -23.74 -1.81 -3.16
C ARG A 258 -22.65 -2.85 -2.94
N HIS A 259 -21.65 -2.88 -3.82
CA HIS A 259 -20.52 -3.80 -3.76
C HIS A 259 -19.22 -3.13 -3.31
N LEU A 260 -19.26 -1.83 -2.96
CA LEU A 260 -18.07 -1.10 -2.55
C LEU A 260 -17.53 -1.66 -1.22
N GLU A 261 -16.33 -2.21 -1.26
CA GLU A 261 -15.60 -2.88 -0.17
C GLU A 261 -14.49 -1.99 0.39
N ILE A 262 -13.80 -1.26 -0.50
CA ILE A 262 -12.68 -0.37 -0.19
C ILE A 262 -12.94 1.02 -0.78
N LEU A 263 -12.89 2.04 0.09
CA LEU A 263 -12.98 3.44 -0.31
C LEU A 263 -11.71 4.17 0.16
N SER A 264 -10.98 4.74 -0.78
CA SER A 264 -9.78 5.53 -0.54
C SER A 264 -9.98 6.93 -1.10
N LEU A 265 -9.94 7.94 -0.24
CA LEU A 265 -10.16 9.33 -0.62
C LEU A 265 -8.94 10.14 -0.19
N THR A 266 -8.37 10.89 -1.11
CA THR A 266 -7.26 11.80 -0.80
C THR A 266 -7.63 13.21 -1.23
N ALA A 267 -7.23 14.21 -0.46
CA ALA A 267 -7.38 15.61 -0.84
C ALA A 267 -6.11 16.06 -1.57
N PRO A 268 -6.21 16.81 -2.68
CA PRO A 268 -5.12 17.69 -3.06
C PRO A 268 -4.83 18.66 -1.90
N ILE A 269 -3.64 19.23 -1.83
CA ILE A 269 -3.24 20.16 -0.76
C ILE A 269 -3.97 21.50 -0.97
N VAL A 270 -5.27 21.52 -0.67
CA VAL A 270 -6.13 22.66 -0.96
C VAL A 270 -5.98 23.75 0.11
N ASP A 271 -6.16 24.98 -0.34
CA ASP A 271 -6.28 26.20 0.47
C ASP A 271 -7.11 25.99 1.75
N ARG A 272 -6.50 26.28 2.91
CA ARG A 272 -6.93 25.99 4.29
C ARG A 272 -8.18 26.73 4.76
N THR A 273 -8.96 27.26 3.84
CA THR A 273 -10.18 27.97 4.18
C THR A 273 -11.17 27.03 4.88
N LYS A 274 -11.82 27.53 5.93
CA LYS A 274 -12.69 26.73 6.81
C LYS A 274 -13.72 25.96 5.98
N PRO A 275 -13.90 24.65 6.19
CA PRO A 275 -14.87 23.88 5.43
C PRO A 275 -16.29 24.42 5.71
N PRO A 276 -17.01 24.91 4.69
CA PRO A 276 -18.34 25.49 4.87
C PRO A 276 -19.46 24.48 5.19
N TRP A 277 -19.19 23.17 5.20
CA TRP A 277 -20.24 22.17 4.97
C TRP A 277 -20.36 21.11 6.06
N VAL A 278 -21.61 20.70 6.31
CA VAL A 278 -21.98 19.51 7.07
C VAL A 278 -22.34 18.44 6.05
N PHE A 279 -21.66 17.29 6.07
CA PHE A 279 -22.04 16.17 5.21
C PHE A 279 -23.44 15.67 5.56
N VAL A 280 -24.22 15.34 4.53
CA VAL A 280 -25.53 14.70 4.72
C VAL A 280 -25.27 13.27 5.23
N PRO A 281 -25.84 12.87 6.38
CA PRO A 281 -25.74 11.49 6.84
C PRO A 281 -26.25 10.54 5.76
N CYS A 282 -25.46 9.52 5.43
CA CYS A 282 -25.84 8.52 4.45
C CYS A 282 -26.17 7.20 5.15
N HIS A 283 -27.16 6.50 4.63
CA HIS A 283 -27.51 5.19 5.14
C HIS A 283 -26.76 4.13 4.35
N ALA A 284 -25.91 3.41 5.09
CA ALA A 284 -25.30 2.13 4.76
C ALA A 284 -24.55 2.04 3.42
N PHE A 285 -23.22 2.04 3.52
CA PHE A 285 -22.40 1.23 2.63
C PHE A 285 -22.46 -0.21 3.14
N PRO A 286 -23.18 -1.14 2.49
CA PRO A 286 -23.48 -2.44 3.07
C PRO A 286 -22.26 -3.36 3.16
N THR A 287 -21.31 -3.20 2.24
CA THR A 287 -20.12 -4.04 2.08
C THR A 287 -18.82 -3.32 2.44
N LEU A 288 -18.86 -2.01 2.69
CA LEU A 288 -17.65 -1.22 2.93
C LEU A 288 -17.06 -1.60 4.28
N HIS A 289 -15.83 -2.11 4.25
CA HIS A 289 -15.10 -2.54 5.43
C HIS A 289 -13.73 -1.85 5.55
N THR A 290 -13.15 -1.36 4.44
CA THR A 290 -11.89 -0.61 4.47
C THR A 290 -12.09 0.82 4.01
N LEU A 291 -11.67 1.77 4.84
CA LEU A 291 -11.75 3.19 4.57
C LEU A 291 -10.38 3.84 4.73
N HIS A 292 -9.88 4.48 3.68
CA HIS A 292 -8.68 5.31 3.71
C HIS A 292 -9.05 6.77 3.44
N LEU A 293 -8.65 7.67 4.33
CA LEU A 293 -8.91 9.11 4.26
C LEU A 293 -7.61 9.90 4.41
N GLU A 294 -7.22 10.65 3.40
CA GLU A 294 -6.14 11.62 3.49
C GLU A 294 -6.69 13.05 3.38
N TYR A 295 -7.00 13.68 4.52
CA TYR A 295 -7.65 14.98 4.58
C TYR A 295 -7.29 15.77 5.85
N PRO A 296 -7.58 17.08 5.89
CA PRO A 296 -7.66 17.85 7.14
C PRO A 296 -8.53 17.17 8.20
N ILE A 297 -8.13 17.20 9.48
CA ILE A 297 -8.78 16.43 10.56
C ILE A 297 -10.28 16.72 10.70
N ARG A 298 -10.67 17.98 10.47
CA ARG A 298 -12.07 18.43 10.56
C ARG A 298 -12.94 17.76 9.50
N MET A 299 -12.37 17.54 8.32
CA MET A 299 -13.05 16.87 7.22
C MET A 299 -13.20 15.39 7.50
N VAL A 300 -12.13 14.74 7.99
CA VAL A 300 -12.19 13.36 8.45
C VAL A 300 -13.30 13.22 9.50
N HIS A 301 -13.33 14.07 10.52
CA HIS A 301 -14.35 14.02 11.56
C HIS A 301 -15.79 14.17 11.00
N ALA A 302 -16.01 15.14 10.11
CA ALA A 302 -17.30 15.34 9.46
C ALA A 302 -17.71 14.13 8.60
N PHE A 303 -16.76 13.54 7.89
CA PHE A 303 -16.97 12.36 7.04
C PHE A 303 -17.36 11.14 7.88
N LEU A 304 -16.59 10.83 8.94
CA LEU A 304 -16.90 9.73 9.85
C LEU A 304 -18.27 9.92 10.53
N SER A 305 -18.60 11.16 10.90
CA SER A 305 -19.91 11.49 11.50
C SER A 305 -21.10 11.22 10.57
N ALA A 306 -20.88 11.23 9.25
CA ALA A 306 -21.90 10.96 8.24
C ALA A 306 -22.02 9.47 7.85
N LEU A 307 -21.05 8.64 8.23
CA LEU A 307 -21.01 7.19 7.97
C LEU A 307 -21.71 6.35 9.06
N ARG A 308 -22.84 6.83 9.58
CA ARG A 308 -23.54 6.16 10.69
C ARG A 308 -24.06 4.79 10.24
N GLY A 309 -23.60 3.74 10.92
CA GLY A 309 -24.02 2.35 10.69
C GLY A 309 -23.24 1.61 9.60
N ALA A 310 -22.20 2.22 9.02
CA ALA A 310 -21.24 1.47 8.20
C ALA A 310 -20.45 0.48 9.09
N LYS A 311 -20.05 -0.66 8.54
CA LYS A 311 -19.34 -1.72 9.26
C LYS A 311 -17.86 -1.72 8.90
N ILE A 312 -17.18 -0.61 9.20
CA ILE A 312 -15.76 -0.45 8.92
C ILE A 312 -14.95 -1.33 9.88
N SER A 313 -14.09 -2.19 9.31
CA SER A 313 -13.14 -3.04 10.05
C SER A 313 -11.71 -2.51 9.96
N SER A 314 -11.34 -1.82 8.90
CA SER A 314 -10.03 -1.21 8.73
C SER A 314 -10.16 0.27 8.37
N LEU A 315 -9.57 1.13 9.18
CA LEU A 315 -9.61 2.59 9.02
C LEU A 315 -8.20 3.16 8.99
N HIS A 316 -7.82 3.72 7.85
CA HIS A 316 -6.58 4.45 7.65
C HIS A 316 -6.88 5.93 7.49
N ILE A 317 -6.29 6.77 8.33
CA ILE A 317 -6.43 8.21 8.28
C ILE A 317 -5.05 8.85 8.20
N THR A 318 -4.80 9.61 7.15
CA THR A 318 -3.59 10.41 6.98
C THR A 318 -3.97 11.89 7.08
N ILE A 319 -3.47 12.57 8.09
CA ILE A 319 -3.87 13.94 8.39
C ILE A 319 -2.88 14.91 7.74
N GLN A 320 -3.38 15.86 6.94
CA GLN A 320 -2.55 16.77 6.16
C GLN A 320 -2.15 18.08 6.88
N GLU A 321 -2.66 18.31 8.09
CA GLU A 321 -2.43 19.54 8.86
C GLU A 321 -2.15 19.24 10.34
N PRO A 322 -1.47 20.14 11.08
CA PRO A 322 -1.37 20.00 12.52
C PRO A 322 -2.75 20.14 13.15
N PHE A 323 -3.01 19.38 14.22
CA PHE A 323 -4.32 19.35 14.87
C PHE A 323 -4.19 19.49 16.37
N LEU A 324 -5.21 20.10 16.97
CA LEU A 324 -5.24 20.28 18.42
C LEU A 324 -5.58 18.95 19.12
N PRO A 325 -5.10 18.72 20.35
CA PRO A 325 -5.50 17.58 21.16
C PRO A 325 -7.01 17.32 21.25
N SER A 326 -7.81 18.39 21.32
CA SER A 326 -9.27 18.29 21.35
C SER A 326 -9.86 17.72 20.05
N GLU A 327 -9.24 18.01 18.90
CA GLU A 327 -9.65 17.49 17.60
C GLU A 327 -9.28 16.01 17.46
N GLN A 328 -8.13 15.59 18.01
CA GLN A 328 -7.75 14.17 18.10
C GLN A 328 -8.72 13.36 18.93
N PHE A 329 -9.05 13.88 20.12
CA PHE A 329 -10.01 13.23 21.01
C PHE A 329 -11.40 13.14 20.35
N ALA A 330 -11.84 14.20 19.68
CA ALA A 330 -13.08 14.20 18.91
C ALA A 330 -13.05 13.17 17.77
N LEU A 331 -11.91 13.03 17.07
CA LEU A 331 -11.72 12.03 16.04
C LEU A 331 -11.83 10.61 16.59
N ALA A 332 -11.07 10.27 17.64
CA ALA A 332 -11.12 8.96 18.28
C ALA A 332 -12.52 8.63 18.84
N ARG A 333 -13.21 9.63 19.40
CA ARG A 333 -14.61 9.49 19.83
C ARG A 333 -15.55 9.24 18.64
N SER A 334 -15.33 9.89 17.51
CA SER A 334 -16.09 9.65 16.29
C SER A 334 -15.85 8.25 15.73
N ILE A 335 -14.62 7.75 15.76
CA ILE A 335 -14.30 6.36 15.36
C ILE A 335 -15.07 5.38 16.23
N THR A 336 -14.94 5.49 17.55
CA THR A 336 -15.56 4.56 18.49
C THR A 336 -17.08 4.64 18.51
N SER A 337 -17.65 5.84 18.50
CA SER A 337 -19.12 6.00 18.49
C SER A 337 -19.78 5.43 17.23
N ASN A 338 -19.07 5.40 16.09
CA ASN A 338 -19.62 4.87 14.84
C ASN A 338 -19.24 3.39 14.59
N PHE A 339 -18.05 2.95 15.03
CA PHE A 339 -17.46 1.69 14.57
C PHE A 339 -16.91 0.80 15.70
N ALA A 340 -17.09 1.13 16.99
CA ALA A 340 -16.47 0.35 18.08
C ALA A 340 -16.71 -1.17 18.02
N SER A 341 -17.85 -1.61 17.50
CA SER A 341 -18.20 -3.03 17.39
C SER A 341 -17.67 -3.73 16.14
N THR A 342 -17.18 -2.99 15.13
CA THR A 342 -16.70 -3.56 13.87
C THR A 342 -15.25 -3.27 13.58
N ILE A 343 -14.68 -2.21 14.17
CA ILE A 343 -13.31 -1.78 13.89
C ILE A 343 -12.30 -2.74 14.51
N GLU A 344 -11.37 -3.21 13.69
CA GLU A 344 -10.30 -4.14 14.04
C GLU A 344 -8.92 -3.51 13.80
N SER A 345 -8.77 -2.69 12.76
CA SER A 345 -7.50 -2.05 12.38
C SER A 345 -7.67 -0.53 12.28
N VAL A 346 -6.84 0.22 12.99
CA VAL A 346 -6.81 1.70 12.95
C VAL A 346 -5.38 2.17 12.69
N ALA A 347 -5.20 2.94 11.63
CA ALA A 347 -3.96 3.64 11.32
C ALA A 347 -4.20 5.15 11.30
N LEU A 348 -3.47 5.89 12.14
CA LEU A 348 -3.47 7.36 12.19
C LEU A 348 -2.08 7.86 11.83
N GLN A 349 -1.96 8.49 10.67
CA GLN A 349 -0.72 9.01 10.09
C GLN A 349 -0.80 10.53 9.90
N VAL A 350 0.35 11.17 9.74
CA VAL A 350 0.44 12.60 9.36
C VAL A 350 1.25 12.71 8.08
N SER A 351 0.72 13.39 7.06
CA SER A 351 1.39 13.50 5.76
C SER A 351 2.69 14.31 5.88
N GLU A 352 3.80 13.79 5.37
CA GLU A 352 5.12 14.47 5.42
C GLU A 352 5.24 15.67 4.45
N GLY A 353 4.33 15.76 3.46
CA GLY A 353 4.50 16.61 2.27
C GLY A 353 4.37 18.13 2.49
N SER A 354 3.90 18.59 3.64
CA SER A 354 3.77 20.02 3.89
C SER A 354 5.08 20.57 4.48
N GLY A 355 5.93 21.18 3.65
CA GLY A 355 7.17 21.86 4.09
C GLY A 355 6.97 22.93 5.18
N PHE A 356 5.72 23.20 5.58
CA PHE A 356 5.34 24.01 6.74
C PHE A 356 5.71 23.41 8.09
N PHE A 357 5.93 22.10 8.18
CA PHE A 357 5.94 21.43 9.49
C PHE A 357 7.25 21.56 10.28
N SER A 358 8.32 22.12 9.72
CA SER A 358 9.56 22.36 10.47
C SER A 358 9.46 23.54 11.44
N ILE A 359 8.50 24.46 11.23
CA ILE A 359 8.45 25.74 11.93
C ILE A 359 7.53 25.70 13.17
N LEU A 360 6.49 24.85 13.19
CA LEU A 360 5.41 24.97 14.16
C LEU A 360 5.58 24.20 15.48
N GLY A 361 6.64 23.40 15.69
CA GLY A 361 6.82 22.69 16.97
C GLY A 361 5.78 21.58 17.25
N ASP A 362 5.69 21.13 18.50
CA ASP A 362 5.07 19.88 19.04
C ASP A 362 3.59 19.56 18.67
N PHE A 363 2.93 20.32 17.79
CA PHE A 363 1.52 20.10 17.41
C PHE A 363 1.26 18.81 16.60
N ARG A 364 2.28 17.97 16.35
CA ARG A 364 2.10 16.67 15.70
C ARG A 364 1.71 15.56 16.67
N THR A 365 1.86 15.81 17.96
CA THR A 365 1.86 14.74 18.97
C THR A 365 0.46 14.21 19.23
N VAL A 366 0.25 12.93 18.90
CA VAL A 366 -0.97 12.21 19.32
C VAL A 366 -0.88 12.02 20.84
N LEU A 367 -1.78 12.65 21.59
CA LEU A 367 -1.74 12.54 23.05
C LEU A 367 -2.40 11.23 23.52
N PRO A 368 -1.94 10.62 24.64
CA PRO A 368 -2.54 9.42 25.24
C PRO A 368 -4.04 9.59 25.54
N GLN A 369 -4.41 10.78 26.04
CA GLN A 369 -5.81 11.08 26.32
C GLN A 369 -6.68 11.01 25.06
N SER A 370 -6.11 11.32 23.88
CA SER A 370 -6.79 11.28 22.60
C SER A 370 -7.12 9.85 22.15
N ILE A 371 -6.34 8.84 22.56
CA ILE A 371 -6.61 7.44 22.21
C ILE A 371 -7.55 6.74 23.20
N THR A 372 -7.82 7.36 24.36
CA THR A 372 -8.71 6.80 25.40
C THR A 372 -10.06 6.32 24.85
N PRO A 373 -10.74 7.02 23.92
CA PRO A 373 -11.98 6.50 23.34
C PRO A 373 -11.79 5.13 22.65
N LEU A 374 -10.66 4.89 21.98
CA LEU A 374 -10.35 3.67 21.23
C LEU A 374 -10.19 2.44 22.15
N ILE A 375 -9.95 2.63 23.45
CA ILE A 375 -9.88 1.56 24.46
C ILE A 375 -11.19 0.74 24.48
N SER A 376 -12.32 1.34 24.11
CA SER A 376 -13.61 0.63 24.04
C SER A 376 -13.80 -0.27 22.80
N ALA A 377 -12.89 -0.21 21.82
CA ALA A 377 -12.96 -0.98 20.58
C ALA A 377 -12.22 -2.32 20.67
N HIS A 378 -12.51 -3.24 19.75
CA HIS A 378 -11.90 -4.58 19.70
C HIS A 378 -10.74 -4.65 18.71
N LEU A 379 -9.73 -3.80 18.89
CA LEU A 379 -8.61 -3.68 17.95
C LEU A 379 -7.71 -4.92 17.92
N THR A 380 -7.32 -5.30 16.71
CA THR A 380 -6.27 -6.27 16.39
C THR A 380 -5.02 -5.58 15.83
N GLU A 381 -5.16 -4.39 15.25
CA GLU A 381 -4.05 -3.61 14.70
C GLU A 381 -4.21 -2.13 15.07
N LEU A 382 -3.13 -1.53 15.55
CA LEU A 382 -3.09 -0.10 15.86
C LEU A 382 -1.77 0.49 15.38
N HIS A 383 -1.86 1.43 14.44
CA HIS A 383 -0.74 2.21 13.93
C HIS A 383 -0.95 3.69 14.27
N LEU A 384 -0.05 4.27 15.04
CA LEU A 384 -0.07 5.66 15.48
C LEU A 384 1.27 6.29 15.15
N GLU A 385 1.29 7.15 14.13
CA GLU A 385 2.49 7.93 13.84
C GLU A 385 2.49 9.23 14.64
N TYR A 386 3.70 9.71 14.89
CA TYR A 386 3.98 10.98 15.54
C TYR A 386 3.44 11.08 16.98
N MET A 387 3.22 9.95 17.67
CA MET A 387 2.98 9.98 19.12
C MET A 387 4.27 10.42 19.82
N ASN A 388 4.17 11.35 20.78
CA ASN A 388 5.35 11.70 21.56
C ASN A 388 5.75 10.50 22.42
N ALA A 389 7.00 10.06 22.30
CA ALA A 389 7.49 8.94 23.09
C ALA A 389 7.40 9.20 24.60
N ASP A 390 7.58 10.45 25.02
CA ASP A 390 7.48 10.89 26.42
C ASP A 390 6.07 10.67 26.99
N ASP A 391 5.05 10.74 26.14
CA ASP A 391 3.66 10.59 26.56
C ASP A 391 3.24 9.11 26.69
N VAL A 392 3.99 8.18 26.09
CA VAL A 392 3.75 6.74 26.22
C VAL A 392 4.33 6.28 27.55
N THR A 393 3.49 5.80 28.46
CA THR A 393 3.91 5.34 29.81
C THR A 393 3.56 3.86 30.02
N ASP A 394 4.21 3.21 31.00
CA ASP A 394 3.89 1.82 31.36
C ASP A 394 2.41 1.63 31.75
N SER A 395 1.81 2.65 32.37
CA SER A 395 0.39 2.64 32.75
C SER A 395 -0.54 2.68 31.54
N LEU A 396 -0.13 3.39 30.48
CA LEU A 396 -0.84 3.41 29.22
C LEU A 396 -0.71 2.05 28.52
N CYS A 397 0.50 1.47 28.45
CA CYS A 397 0.72 0.14 27.89
C CYS A 397 -0.13 -0.92 28.59
N LYS A 398 -0.20 -0.88 29.92
CA LYS A 398 -1.11 -1.74 30.69
C LYS A 398 -2.56 -1.57 30.25
N SER A 399 -3.04 -0.33 30.21
CA SER A 399 -4.43 -0.02 29.83
C SER A 399 -4.75 -0.49 28.41
N MET A 400 -3.82 -0.31 27.46
CA MET A 400 -3.96 -0.79 26.08
C MET A 400 -4.00 -2.32 26.00
N SER A 401 -3.11 -3.00 26.73
CA SER A 401 -3.06 -4.47 26.74
C SER A 401 -4.30 -5.12 27.36
N GLU A 402 -4.89 -4.50 28.38
CA GLU A 402 -6.14 -4.97 29.02
C GLU A 402 -7.36 -4.74 28.12
N ALA A 403 -7.34 -3.65 27.35
CA ALA A 403 -8.41 -3.28 26.44
C ALA A 403 -8.44 -4.11 25.14
N TRP A 404 -7.27 -4.47 24.62
CA TRP A 404 -7.12 -5.12 23.33
C TRP A 404 -6.41 -6.49 23.44
N PRO A 405 -7.04 -7.49 24.07
CA PRO A 405 -6.41 -8.80 24.27
C PRO A 405 -6.14 -9.59 22.97
N ARG A 406 -6.71 -9.15 21.84
CA ARG A 406 -6.51 -9.74 20.51
C ARG A 406 -5.57 -8.92 19.62
N LEU A 407 -4.85 -7.95 20.19
CA LEU A 407 -3.88 -7.13 19.47
C LEU A 407 -2.78 -8.01 18.87
N ARG A 408 -2.54 -7.84 17.56
CA ARG A 408 -1.55 -8.55 16.75
C ARG A 408 -0.40 -7.65 16.33
N SER A 409 -0.72 -6.43 15.93
CA SER A 409 0.27 -5.43 15.56
C SER A 409 0.03 -4.14 16.32
N LEU A 410 1.08 -3.63 16.95
CA LEU A 410 1.11 -2.33 17.59
C LEU A 410 2.29 -1.54 17.05
N ASP A 411 2.01 -0.41 16.41
CA ASP A 411 3.06 0.49 15.96
C ASP A 411 2.77 1.92 16.47
N ILE A 412 3.68 2.41 17.31
CA ILE A 412 3.68 3.73 17.91
C ILE A 412 5.03 4.36 17.57
N MET A 413 5.10 4.96 16.37
CA MET A 413 6.33 5.62 15.91
C MET A 413 6.40 7.05 16.45
N ALA A 414 7.51 7.38 17.08
CA ALA A 414 7.80 8.74 17.52
C ALA A 414 8.32 9.60 16.35
N ASP A 415 7.95 10.89 16.33
CA ASP A 415 8.47 11.87 15.34
C ASP A 415 9.99 12.05 15.47
N ARG A 416 10.53 11.82 16.67
CA ARG A 416 11.90 12.17 17.04
C ARG A 416 12.46 11.18 18.04
N ASP A 417 13.76 10.93 17.91
CA ASP A 417 14.53 10.26 18.95
C ASP A 417 14.53 11.11 20.23
N VAL A 418 14.52 10.45 21.40
CA VAL A 418 14.57 11.10 22.72
C VAL A 418 15.90 10.72 23.38
N PRO A 419 16.95 11.56 23.25
CA PRO A 419 18.30 11.21 23.71
C PRO A 419 18.40 11.04 25.24
N GLN A 420 17.50 11.70 25.98
CA GLN A 420 17.40 11.63 27.42
C GLN A 420 15.95 11.27 27.78
N PRO A 421 15.59 9.98 27.69
CA PRO A 421 14.21 9.56 27.93
C PRO A 421 13.80 9.94 29.36
N PRO A 422 12.65 10.60 29.55
CA PRO A 422 12.21 10.98 30.88
C PRO A 422 11.85 9.74 31.70
N ALA A 423 11.88 9.89 33.03
CA ALA A 423 11.65 8.76 33.95
C ALA A 423 10.23 8.17 33.88
N HIS A 424 9.27 8.87 33.27
CA HIS A 424 7.89 8.39 33.09
C HIS A 424 7.63 7.75 31.73
N MET A 425 8.57 7.87 30.79
CA MET A 425 8.50 7.20 29.49
C MET A 425 8.39 5.70 29.69
N VAL A 426 7.67 5.06 28.78
CA VAL A 426 7.49 3.61 28.73
C VAL A 426 8.84 2.91 28.81
N THR A 427 8.92 1.92 29.69
CA THR A 427 10.11 1.11 29.92
C THR A 427 9.90 -0.30 29.36
N LEU A 428 10.86 -1.19 29.59
CA LEU A 428 10.68 -2.61 29.27
C LEU A 428 9.54 -3.24 30.09
N THR A 429 9.18 -2.67 31.23
CA THR A 429 8.01 -3.06 32.04
C THR A 429 6.71 -2.78 31.29
N GLY A 430 6.65 -1.73 30.48
CA GLY A 430 5.55 -1.46 29.56
C GLY A 430 5.30 -2.60 28.57
N LEU A 431 6.37 -3.12 27.96
CA LEU A 431 6.29 -4.22 26.98
C LEU A 431 5.74 -5.51 27.59
N LYS A 432 6.09 -5.79 28.84
CA LYS A 432 5.60 -6.97 29.58
C LYS A 432 4.08 -7.03 29.66
N TRP A 433 3.39 -5.89 29.72
CA TRP A 433 1.93 -5.87 29.74
C TRP A 433 1.33 -6.46 28.46
N PHE A 434 1.93 -6.22 27.30
CA PHE A 434 1.49 -6.85 26.05
C PHE A 434 1.80 -8.35 26.02
N ALA A 435 2.93 -8.79 26.57
CA ALA A 435 3.23 -10.22 26.69
C ALA A 435 2.15 -10.96 27.52
N LEU A 436 1.64 -10.30 28.58
CA LEU A 436 0.65 -10.86 29.49
C LEU A 436 -0.79 -10.74 28.97
N GLY A 437 -1.14 -9.59 28.39
CA GLY A 437 -2.50 -9.25 27.97
C GLY A 437 -2.84 -9.63 26.54
N CYS A 438 -1.85 -9.68 25.64
CA CYS A 438 -2.04 -9.83 24.20
C CYS A 438 -1.31 -11.10 23.68
N PRO A 439 -1.85 -12.31 23.89
CA PRO A 439 -1.21 -13.57 23.47
C PRO A 439 -1.06 -13.72 21.95
N GLU A 440 -1.85 -12.98 21.16
CA GLU A 440 -1.77 -12.97 19.70
C GLU A 440 -0.83 -11.90 19.14
N ILE A 441 -0.11 -11.14 19.99
CA ILE A 441 0.77 -10.08 19.50
C ILE A 441 1.96 -10.67 18.75
N ASP A 442 2.12 -10.25 17.50
CA ASP A 442 3.12 -10.74 16.54
C ASP A 442 4.17 -9.66 16.25
N GLU A 443 3.77 -8.38 16.26
CA GLU A 443 4.61 -7.21 16.00
C GLU A 443 4.37 -6.08 17.02
N ILE A 444 5.46 -5.52 17.55
CA ILE A 444 5.47 -4.28 18.32
C ILE A 444 6.53 -3.36 17.73
N SER A 445 6.18 -2.12 17.45
CA SER A 445 7.07 -1.04 17.09
C SER A 445 6.81 0.13 18.03
N MET A 446 7.76 0.42 18.93
CA MET A 446 7.64 1.55 19.85
C MET A 446 8.99 1.92 20.45
N GLN A 447 9.14 3.20 20.80
CA GLN A 447 10.32 3.68 21.51
C GLN A 447 10.19 3.39 23.02
N VAL A 448 11.24 2.83 23.63
CA VAL A 448 11.27 2.49 25.05
C VAL A 448 12.51 3.05 25.76
N ASN A 449 12.35 3.35 27.03
CA ASN A 449 13.44 3.63 27.96
C ASN A 449 14.00 2.31 28.51
N GLY A 450 15.05 1.80 27.89
CA GLY A 450 15.77 0.60 28.33
C GLY A 450 16.97 0.89 29.24
N LEU A 451 17.04 2.08 29.85
CA LEU A 451 18.14 2.43 30.75
C LEU A 451 18.01 1.72 32.11
N GLY A 452 19.13 1.21 32.62
CA GLY A 452 19.26 0.56 33.91
C GLY A 452 19.70 -0.90 33.82
N THR A 453 20.25 -1.40 34.92
CA THR A 453 20.70 -2.80 35.08
C THR A 453 19.73 -3.65 35.91
N HIS A 454 18.63 -3.07 36.37
CA HIS A 454 17.67 -3.71 37.27
C HIS A 454 16.77 -4.75 36.59
N TRP A 455 16.80 -4.84 35.25
CA TRP A 455 15.96 -5.75 34.47
C TRP A 455 16.15 -7.23 34.85
N GLU A 456 17.35 -7.64 35.29
CA GLU A 456 17.56 -9.02 35.76
C GLU A 456 16.78 -9.30 37.06
N ASN A 457 16.76 -8.34 37.99
CA ASN A 457 16.02 -8.48 39.24
C ASN A 457 14.49 -8.54 39.00
N GLU A 458 14.01 -7.90 37.93
CA GLU A 458 12.59 -7.95 37.56
C GLU A 458 12.17 -9.33 37.05
N ILE A 459 13.07 -10.06 36.38
CA ILE A 459 12.80 -11.44 35.93
C ILE A 459 12.59 -12.34 37.14
N ASP A 460 13.46 -12.25 38.15
CA ASP A 460 13.41 -13.07 39.36
C ASP A 460 12.16 -12.80 40.21
N ALA A 461 11.66 -11.57 40.19
CA ALA A 461 10.50 -11.15 40.97
C ALA A 461 9.15 -11.48 40.32
N ALA A 462 9.13 -11.89 39.05
CA ALA A 462 7.92 -11.90 38.24
C ALA A 462 7.22 -13.26 38.15
N LEU A 463 5.91 -13.20 37.89
CA LEU A 463 5.08 -14.36 37.58
C LEU A 463 5.44 -14.95 36.22
N GLU A 464 5.19 -16.26 36.06
CA GLU A 464 5.37 -16.98 34.80
C GLU A 464 4.56 -16.30 33.67
N ILE A 465 5.26 -15.83 32.63
CA ILE A 465 4.64 -15.22 31.46
C ILE A 465 4.16 -16.34 30.53
N LYS A 466 2.87 -16.30 30.15
CA LYS A 466 2.36 -17.17 29.08
C LYS A 466 3.07 -16.83 27.78
N ALA A 467 3.48 -17.84 27.03
CA ALA A 467 4.22 -17.64 25.78
C ALA A 467 3.49 -16.68 24.83
N SER A 468 4.04 -15.48 24.67
CA SER A 468 3.64 -14.50 23.65
C SER A 468 4.14 -14.96 22.27
N ARG A 469 3.41 -14.60 21.21
CA ARG A 469 3.75 -14.89 19.81
C ARG A 469 4.68 -13.86 19.17
N LEU A 470 5.11 -12.84 19.91
CA LEU A 470 5.85 -11.72 19.35
C LEU A 470 7.07 -12.22 18.57
N THR A 471 7.11 -11.95 17.26
CA THR A 471 8.21 -12.36 16.38
C THR A 471 9.06 -11.18 15.95
N LEU A 472 8.47 -9.99 15.91
CA LEU A 472 9.10 -8.75 15.46
C LEU A 472 8.96 -7.66 16.53
N LEU A 473 10.10 -7.13 16.98
CA LEU A 473 10.15 -5.98 17.88
C LEU A 473 11.00 -4.87 17.24
N ASN A 474 10.40 -3.72 16.96
CA ASN A 474 11.08 -2.54 16.47
C ASN A 474 11.24 -1.53 17.62
N LEU A 475 12.48 -1.26 18.02
CA LEU A 475 12.81 -0.36 19.12
C LEU A 475 13.49 0.93 18.60
N GLN A 476 13.10 1.41 17.42
CA GLN A 476 13.63 2.66 16.85
C GLN A 476 13.66 3.78 17.89
N GLY A 477 14.78 4.50 17.96
CA GLY A 477 14.97 5.65 18.86
C GLY A 477 15.13 5.33 20.35
N SER A 478 15.03 4.05 20.74
CA SER A 478 15.11 3.66 22.16
C SER A 478 16.52 3.91 22.74
N SER A 479 16.63 3.99 24.07
CA SER A 479 17.93 4.07 24.75
C SER A 479 18.22 2.79 25.53
N VAL A 480 19.44 2.25 25.42
CA VAL A 480 19.89 1.04 26.12
C VAL A 480 21.31 1.24 26.64
N ASP A 481 21.53 1.01 27.94
CA ASP A 481 22.84 1.10 28.59
C ASP A 481 23.42 -0.29 28.98
N SER A 482 22.57 -1.30 29.19
CA SER A 482 22.97 -2.68 29.52
C SER A 482 22.36 -3.70 28.53
N PRO A 483 23.01 -3.93 27.36
CA PRO A 483 22.50 -4.84 26.32
C PRO A 483 22.16 -6.24 26.84
N LEU A 484 22.97 -6.80 27.73
CA LEU A 484 22.77 -8.13 28.27
C LEU A 484 21.51 -8.23 29.14
N SER A 485 21.33 -7.29 30.07
CA SER A 485 20.15 -7.28 30.95
C SER A 485 18.87 -7.08 30.14
N VAL A 486 18.90 -6.20 29.14
CA VAL A 486 17.76 -5.98 28.23
C VAL A 486 17.46 -7.23 27.39
N ALA A 487 18.47 -7.88 26.81
CA ALA A 487 18.27 -9.10 26.01
C ALA A 487 17.66 -10.25 26.83
N LYS A 488 18.15 -10.47 28.06
CA LYS A 488 17.56 -11.47 28.99
C LYS A 488 16.10 -11.16 29.30
N TYR A 489 15.79 -9.90 29.60
CA TYR A 489 14.43 -9.47 29.92
C TYR A 489 13.48 -9.62 28.73
N LEU A 490 13.90 -9.20 27.53
CA LEU A 490 13.11 -9.35 26.31
C LEU A 490 12.88 -10.82 25.97
N ARG A 491 13.89 -11.68 26.15
CA ARG A 491 13.77 -13.12 25.91
C ARG A 491 12.81 -13.79 26.89
N TRP A 492 12.82 -13.36 28.14
CA TRP A 492 11.87 -13.81 29.16
C TRP A 492 10.43 -13.38 28.84
N CYS A 493 10.22 -12.12 28.45
CA CYS A 493 8.89 -11.64 28.02
C CYS A 493 8.40 -12.30 26.73
N PHE A 494 9.30 -12.48 25.76
CA PHE A 494 8.98 -12.88 24.38
C PHE A 494 9.90 -14.03 23.92
N PRO A 495 9.64 -15.28 24.36
CA PRO A 495 10.50 -16.41 24.04
C PRO A 495 10.62 -16.72 22.54
N LEU A 496 9.63 -16.29 21.75
CA LEU A 496 9.55 -16.50 20.30
C LEU A 496 10.10 -15.33 19.47
N LEU A 497 10.65 -14.29 20.11
CA LEU A 497 11.21 -13.14 19.42
C LEU A 497 12.36 -13.56 18.51
N ARG A 498 12.23 -13.29 17.20
CA ARG A 498 13.21 -13.66 16.16
C ARG A 498 13.91 -12.46 15.58
N ASN A 499 13.15 -11.40 15.35
CA ASN A 499 13.60 -10.22 14.65
C ASN A 499 13.50 -9.02 15.59
N VAL A 500 14.63 -8.41 15.89
CA VAL A 500 14.65 -7.09 16.49
C VAL A 500 15.14 -6.10 15.45
N ARG A 501 14.27 -5.17 15.08
CA ARG A 501 14.61 -4.13 14.11
C ARG A 501 15.09 -2.90 14.83
N PHE A 502 16.13 -2.35 14.25
CA PHE A 502 16.62 -1.02 14.48
C PHE A 502 16.71 -0.41 13.09
N PRO A 503 15.71 0.38 12.66
CA PRO A 503 15.81 1.05 11.39
C PRO A 503 17.10 1.85 11.40
N LYS A 504 17.68 1.98 10.21
CA LYS A 504 18.88 2.78 10.00
C LYS A 504 18.52 4.19 10.48
N ILE A 505 18.85 4.50 11.74
CA ILE A 505 19.07 5.87 12.17
C ILE A 505 19.95 6.41 11.06
N ASN A 506 19.59 7.54 10.48
CA ASN A 506 20.49 8.21 9.55
C ASN A 506 21.78 8.47 10.33
N LEU A 507 22.72 7.52 10.27
CA LEU A 507 23.97 7.43 11.02
C LEU A 507 24.85 8.67 10.80
N ILE A 508 24.46 9.47 9.81
CA ILE A 508 25.06 10.73 9.41
C ILE A 508 24.74 11.83 10.44
N GLU A 509 23.60 11.78 11.14
CA GLU A 509 23.17 12.86 12.04
C GLU A 509 23.38 12.54 13.53
N THR A 510 23.19 11.29 13.96
CA THR A 510 23.35 10.91 15.37
C THR A 510 24.81 10.51 15.66
N ARG A 511 25.52 11.38 16.39
CA ARG A 511 26.93 11.18 16.77
C ARG A 511 27.17 10.10 17.83
N ASP A 512 26.15 9.38 18.30
CA ASP A 512 26.32 8.43 19.42
C ASP A 512 26.47 6.98 18.96
N LEU A 513 27.70 6.63 18.55
CA LEU A 513 28.10 5.27 18.20
C LEU A 513 27.85 4.25 19.34
N LYS A 514 27.72 4.69 20.60
CA LYS A 514 27.48 3.79 21.72
C LYS A 514 26.09 3.17 21.66
N ILE A 515 25.07 3.96 21.30
CA ILE A 515 23.68 3.49 21.16
C ILE A 515 23.61 2.40 20.07
N VAL A 516 24.23 2.66 18.91
CA VAL A 516 24.29 1.70 17.80
C VAL A 516 25.00 0.40 18.20
N HIS A 517 26.09 0.51 18.97
CA HIS A 517 26.81 -0.66 19.46
C HIS A 517 25.96 -1.48 20.45
N ALA A 518 25.34 -0.81 21.43
CA ALA A 518 24.47 -1.44 22.41
C ALA A 518 23.35 -2.23 21.73
N PHE A 519 22.71 -1.67 20.70
CA PHE A 519 21.64 -2.37 19.97
C PHE A 519 22.12 -3.54 19.12
N ARG A 520 23.26 -3.40 18.44
CA ARG A 520 23.86 -4.54 17.73
C ARG A 520 24.17 -5.69 18.70
N GLU A 521 24.63 -5.35 19.89
CA GLU A 521 24.87 -6.32 20.96
C GLU A 521 23.57 -6.98 21.42
N VAL A 522 22.49 -6.23 21.69
CA VAL A 522 21.16 -6.81 21.99
C VAL A 522 20.70 -7.77 20.89
N CYS A 523 20.80 -7.39 19.61
CA CYS A 523 20.46 -8.24 18.48
C CYS A 523 21.27 -9.54 18.44
N SER A 524 22.60 -9.41 18.60
CA SER A 524 23.50 -10.57 18.59
C SER A 524 23.20 -11.51 19.75
N LEU A 525 22.86 -10.95 20.91
CA LEU A 525 22.49 -11.70 22.09
C LEU A 525 21.17 -12.45 21.86
N LEU A 526 20.12 -11.78 21.38
CA LEU A 526 18.82 -12.42 21.12
C LEU A 526 18.87 -13.50 20.02
N ALA A 527 19.83 -13.42 19.10
CA ALA A 527 20.09 -14.47 18.13
C ALA A 527 20.77 -15.71 18.74
N ASP A 528 21.46 -15.58 19.89
CA ASP A 528 22.05 -16.70 20.61
C ASP A 528 21.00 -17.40 21.49
N SER A 529 20.72 -18.66 21.14
CA SER A 529 19.79 -19.51 21.89
C SER A 529 20.16 -19.77 23.36
N LYS A 530 21.40 -19.48 23.80
CA LYS A 530 21.95 -19.84 25.12
C LYS A 530 21.79 -18.79 26.23
N ILE A 531 21.04 -17.72 26.00
CA ILE A 531 21.01 -16.56 26.92
C ILE A 531 20.18 -16.77 28.20
N ILE A 532 19.41 -17.85 28.30
CA ILE A 532 18.64 -18.20 29.51
C ILE A 532 19.40 -19.20 30.36
#